data_AF-A0A6A9TAZ2-F1
#
_entry.id   AF-A0A6A9TAZ2-F1
#
_cell.length_a   1.000
_cell.length_b   1.000
_cell.length_c   1.000
_cell.angle_alpha   90.00
_cell.angle_beta   90.00
_cell.angle_gamma   90.00
#
_symmetry.space_group_name_H-M   'P 1'
#
loop_
_entity.id
_entity.type
_entity.pdbx_description
1 polymer ?
#
loop_
_entity_poly.entity_id
_entity_poly.type
_entity_poly.pdbx_seq_one_letter_code
_entity_poly.pdbx_strand_id
1 'polypeptide(L)'
;MVSESLTRSSWSMPELTRDRLDIAVTALSALMVLGVALDARAHAVGNISFAEEGFFTPEHVFFYTAFLGIAATLGLATVGRRRAGANWVDAVPTGYGVGVLGVVLFGFGGVGDFLWHSTFGFEQGVEALTSPTHLLLATGGVLFLSSPLRSAWRRAEPPTGLALLPALLSAGLAFAIVGLFSAIVNPLTNRRRSGEASGAANSASPRSSSSRRCWSELGSCWPGGSTSRRAR
;
A
#
# COMPACT_ATOMS: atom_id res chain seq x y z
N MET A 1 66.09 5.49 12.06
CA MET A 1 64.96 5.18 12.96
C MET A 1 63.73 5.04 12.07
N VAL A 2 63.31 3.79 11.88
CA VAL A 2 62.39 3.35 10.82
C VAL A 2 60.96 3.36 11.36
N SER A 3 60.06 3.97 10.58
CA SER A 3 58.64 3.64 10.37
C SER A 3 57.79 3.14 11.53
N GLU A 4 56.76 3.92 11.86
CA GLU A 4 55.41 3.38 12.03
C GLU A 4 54.41 4.26 11.27
N SER A 5 54.36 4.10 9.95
CA SER A 5 53.17 4.47 9.19
C SER A 5 52.09 3.43 9.49
N LEU A 6 51.32 3.65 10.54
CA LEU A 6 50.10 2.88 10.78
C LEU A 6 49.11 3.19 9.65
N THR A 7 49.14 2.32 8.65
CA THR A 7 48.11 2.16 7.64
C THR A 7 46.79 1.90 8.36
N ARG A 8 46.00 2.95 8.58
CA ARG A 8 44.56 2.78 8.76
C ARG A 8 44.06 2.09 7.51
N SER A 9 43.82 0.79 7.59
CA SER A 9 43.00 0.09 6.63
C SER A 9 41.61 0.71 6.73
N SER A 10 41.36 1.73 5.91
CA SER A 10 40.05 2.33 5.76
C SER A 10 39.18 1.29 5.07
N TRP A 11 38.50 0.46 5.87
CA TRP A 11 37.24 -0.14 5.46
C TRP A 11 36.23 1.01 5.28
N SER A 12 36.43 1.84 4.26
CA SER A 12 35.47 2.83 3.81
C SER A 12 34.35 2.03 3.15
N MET A 13 33.29 1.76 3.91
CA MET A 13 32.03 1.29 3.34
C MET A 13 31.70 2.23 2.16
N PRO A 14 31.32 1.70 0.98
CA PRO A 14 31.00 2.55 -0.16
C PRO A 14 29.95 3.56 0.26
N GLU A 15 30.29 4.85 0.23
CA GLU A 15 29.31 5.89 0.50
C GLU A 15 28.22 5.77 -0.57
N LEU A 16 26.96 5.66 -0.16
CA LEU A 16 25.84 5.69 -1.08
C LEU A 16 25.83 7.09 -1.72
N THR A 17 26.31 7.16 -2.97
CA THR A 17 26.24 8.40 -3.74
C THR A 17 24.79 8.85 -3.82
N ARG A 18 24.57 10.16 -3.93
CA ARG A 18 23.21 10.74 -3.99
C ARG A 18 22.35 10.08 -5.06
N ASP A 19 22.92 9.79 -6.23
CA ASP A 19 22.20 9.14 -7.34
C ASP A 19 21.81 7.70 -7.00
N ARG A 20 22.71 6.92 -6.38
CA ARG A 20 22.41 5.55 -5.95
C ARG A 20 21.34 5.52 -4.87
N LEU A 21 21.38 6.48 -3.95
CA LEU A 21 20.34 6.64 -2.94
C LEU A 21 18.99 6.95 -3.56
N ASP A 22 18.93 7.92 -4.48
CA ASP A 22 17.70 8.31 -5.18
C ASP A 22 17.12 7.13 -5.97
N ILE A 23 17.95 6.36 -6.68
CA ILE A 23 17.51 5.16 -7.41
C ILE A 23 16.98 4.10 -6.45
N ALA A 24 17.73 3.78 -5.38
CA ALA A 24 17.34 2.74 -4.43
C ALA A 24 16.01 3.07 -3.74
N VAL A 25 15.85 4.31 -3.27
CA VAL A 25 14.63 4.75 -2.61
C VAL A 25 13.46 4.78 -3.61
N THR A 26 13.65 5.26 -4.84
CA THR A 26 12.59 5.22 -5.87
C THR A 26 12.18 3.78 -6.21
N ALA A 27 13.13 2.85 -6.37
CA ALA A 27 12.82 1.46 -6.68
C ALA A 27 12.03 0.79 -5.56
N LEU A 28 12.47 0.96 -4.30
CA LEU A 28 11.75 0.44 -3.13
C LEU A 28 10.37 1.11 -2.97
N SER A 29 10.28 2.41 -3.29
CA SER A 29 9.01 3.14 -3.32
C SER A 29 8.04 2.55 -4.34
N ALA A 30 8.53 2.19 -5.53
CA ALA A 30 7.71 1.55 -6.55
C ALA A 30 7.20 0.16 -6.09
N LEU A 31 8.06 -0.64 -5.45
CA LEU A 31 7.66 -1.92 -4.87
C LEU A 31 6.62 -1.73 -3.76
N MET A 32 6.81 -0.74 -2.90
CA MET A 32 5.87 -0.44 -1.83
C MET A 32 4.49 -0.05 -2.38
N VAL A 33 4.43 0.88 -3.33
CA VAL A 33 3.17 1.32 -3.95
C VAL A 33 2.52 0.18 -4.73
N LEU A 34 3.30 -0.70 -5.37
CA LEU A 34 2.78 -1.92 -5.99
C LEU A 34 2.10 -2.83 -4.95
N GLY A 35 2.75 -3.05 -3.79
CA GLY A 35 2.15 -3.82 -2.70
C GLY A 35 0.84 -3.22 -2.19
N VAL A 36 0.81 -1.90 -1.98
CA VAL A 36 -0.41 -1.19 -1.59
C VAL A 36 -1.51 -1.30 -2.66
N ALA A 37 -1.15 -1.26 -3.94
CA ALA A 37 -2.13 -1.43 -5.01
C ALA A 37 -2.66 -2.88 -5.11
N LEU A 38 -1.80 -3.88 -4.84
CA LEU A 38 -2.20 -5.28 -4.75
C LEU A 38 -3.15 -5.52 -3.58
N ASP A 39 -2.84 -4.93 -2.42
CA ASP A 39 -3.68 -4.96 -1.21
C ASP A 39 -5.06 -4.36 -1.49
N ALA A 40 -5.10 -3.13 -2.01
CA ALA A 40 -6.36 -2.47 -2.38
C ALA A 40 -7.17 -3.26 -3.42
N ARG A 41 -6.51 -3.97 -4.34
CA ARG A 41 -7.17 -4.87 -5.30
C ARG A 41 -7.70 -6.12 -4.63
N ALA A 42 -6.93 -6.75 -3.74
CA ALA A 42 -7.35 -7.93 -3.00
C ALA A 42 -8.62 -7.64 -2.21
N HIS A 43 -8.67 -6.52 -1.47
CA HIS A 43 -9.87 -6.09 -0.76
C HIS A 43 -11.05 -5.73 -1.67
N ALA A 44 -10.80 -5.25 -2.89
CA ALA A 44 -11.86 -4.91 -3.84
C ALA A 44 -12.47 -6.12 -4.57
N VAL A 45 -11.71 -7.20 -4.76
CA VAL A 45 -12.10 -8.36 -5.60
C VAL A 45 -12.26 -9.65 -4.79
N GLY A 46 -11.58 -9.78 -3.66
CA GLY A 46 -11.36 -11.04 -2.96
C GLY A 46 -12.60 -11.65 -2.31
N ASN A 47 -13.66 -10.90 -2.06
CA ASN A 47 -14.86 -11.36 -1.31
C ASN A 47 -14.57 -11.94 0.10
N ILE A 48 -13.32 -11.86 0.57
CA ILE A 48 -12.89 -12.24 1.91
C ILE A 48 -12.71 -10.93 2.69
N SER A 49 -13.28 -10.87 3.88
CA SER A 49 -13.18 -9.69 4.73
C SER A 49 -11.82 -9.63 5.43
N PHE A 50 -11.35 -8.43 5.75
CA PHE A 50 -10.16 -8.22 6.58
C PHE A 50 -10.19 -9.02 7.90
N ALA A 51 -11.39 -9.27 8.44
CA ALA A 51 -11.58 -10.07 9.65
C ALA A 51 -11.24 -11.56 9.45
N GLU A 52 -11.30 -12.07 8.22
CA GLU A 52 -11.00 -13.46 7.88
C GLU A 52 -9.53 -13.64 7.47
N GLU A 53 -8.91 -12.64 6.83
CA GLU A 53 -7.49 -12.68 6.40
C GLU A 53 -6.52 -12.32 7.53
N GLY A 54 -6.99 -11.54 8.51
CA GLY A 54 -6.15 -10.98 9.56
C GLY A 54 -5.23 -9.86 9.06
N PHE A 55 -4.39 -9.32 9.95
CA PHE A 55 -3.54 -8.17 9.63
C PHE A 55 -2.35 -8.52 8.70
N PHE A 56 -1.83 -9.74 8.79
CA PHE A 56 -0.63 -10.15 8.06
C PHE A 56 -1.00 -10.88 6.75
N THR A 57 -1.51 -10.13 5.78
CA THR A 57 -1.70 -10.65 4.41
C THR A 57 -0.35 -10.68 3.65
N PRO A 58 -0.22 -11.51 2.60
CA PRO A 58 0.97 -11.47 1.73
C PRO A 58 1.27 -10.07 1.18
N GLU A 59 0.24 -9.30 0.86
CA GLU A 59 0.30 -7.93 0.37
C GLU A 59 0.84 -6.97 1.44
N HIS A 60 0.35 -7.09 2.68
CA HIS A 60 0.88 -6.36 3.85
C HIS A 60 2.36 -6.63 4.06
N VAL A 61 2.74 -7.92 4.11
CA VAL A 61 4.14 -8.32 4.29
C VAL A 61 5.00 -7.75 3.16
N PHE A 62 4.51 -7.77 1.93
CA PHE A 62 5.24 -7.24 0.77
C PHE A 62 5.50 -5.73 0.88
N PHE A 63 4.46 -4.91 1.11
CA PHE A 63 4.67 -3.46 1.18
C PHE A 63 5.43 -3.04 2.45
N TYR A 64 5.24 -3.72 3.58
CA TYR A 64 6.01 -3.45 4.81
C TYR A 64 7.48 -3.84 4.64
N THR A 65 7.79 -4.89 3.89
CA THR A 65 9.18 -5.24 3.54
C THR A 65 9.83 -4.14 2.70
N ALA A 66 9.11 -3.60 1.72
CA ALA A 66 9.60 -2.47 0.92
C ALA A 66 9.82 -1.21 1.79
N PHE A 67 8.89 -0.91 2.70
CA PHE A 67 9.04 0.16 3.69
C PHE A 67 10.30 -0.03 4.57
N LEU A 68 10.51 -1.23 5.11
CA LEU A 68 11.70 -1.54 5.91
C LEU A 68 12.98 -1.37 5.09
N GLY A 69 12.95 -1.73 3.81
CA GLY A 69 14.04 -1.46 2.88
C GLY A 69 14.35 0.03 2.73
N ILE A 70 13.33 0.90 2.64
CA ILE A 70 13.49 2.35 2.58
C ILE A 70 14.09 2.87 3.90
N ALA A 71 13.51 2.47 5.02
CA ALA A 71 13.98 2.86 6.36
C ALA A 71 15.43 2.44 6.58
N ALA A 72 15.80 1.22 6.21
CA ALA A 72 17.16 0.71 6.29
C ALA A 72 18.11 1.48 5.37
N THR A 73 17.71 1.76 4.13
CA THR A 73 18.54 2.51 3.17
C THR A 73 18.87 3.91 3.72
N LEU A 74 17.87 4.62 4.24
CA LEU A 74 18.05 5.94 4.84
C LEU A 74 18.83 5.89 6.15
N GLY A 75 18.55 4.90 7.00
CA GLY A 75 19.26 4.66 8.25
C GLY A 75 20.74 4.39 8.01
N LEU A 76 21.08 3.52 7.07
CA LEU A 76 22.46 3.18 6.71
C LEU A 76 23.20 4.39 6.11
N ALA A 77 22.56 5.17 5.21
CA ALA A 77 23.16 6.39 4.68
C ALA A 77 23.44 7.42 5.78
N THR A 78 22.48 7.61 6.69
CA THR A 78 22.60 8.53 7.83
C THR A 78 23.68 8.07 8.81
N VAL A 79 23.68 6.80 9.20
CA VAL A 79 24.70 6.21 10.09
C VAL A 79 26.09 6.27 9.47
N GLY A 80 26.21 6.04 8.16
CA GLY A 80 27.48 6.19 7.43
C GLY A 80 28.07 7.59 7.58
N ARG A 81 27.26 8.63 7.31
CA ARG A 81 27.67 10.04 7.47
C ARG A 81 27.94 10.42 8.92
N ARG A 82 27.13 9.88 9.86
CA ARG A 82 27.34 10.05 11.30
C ARG A 82 28.68 9.48 11.76
N ARG A 83 29.07 8.30 11.25
CA ARG A 83 30.36 7.65 11.50
C ARG A 83 31.52 8.40 10.86
N ALA A 84 31.28 9.12 9.76
CA ALA A 84 32.25 10.00 9.11
C ALA A 84 32.42 11.36 9.82
N GLY A 85 31.70 11.62 10.92
CA GLY A 85 31.90 12.79 11.78
C GLY A 85 30.80 13.86 11.72
N ALA A 86 29.78 13.70 10.86
CA ALA A 86 28.63 14.60 10.88
C ALA A 86 27.84 14.48 12.19
N ASN A 87 27.13 15.54 12.61
CA ASN A 87 26.11 15.41 13.64
C ASN A 87 24.85 14.70 13.07
N TRP A 88 23.88 14.35 13.91
CA TRP A 88 22.70 13.59 13.46
C TRP A 88 21.81 14.33 12.46
N VAL A 89 21.72 15.66 12.52
CA VAL A 89 20.90 16.45 11.61
C VAL A 89 21.56 16.52 10.24
N ASP A 90 22.85 16.86 10.20
CA ASP A 90 23.65 16.98 8.97
C ASP A 90 23.98 15.62 8.35
N ALA A 91 23.91 14.55 9.14
CA ALA A 91 24.05 13.19 8.65
C ALA A 91 22.88 12.75 7.76
N VAL A 92 21.70 13.37 7.85
CA VAL A 92 20.58 13.03 6.98
C VAL A 92 20.85 13.51 5.56
N PRO A 93 20.67 12.66 4.52
CA PRO A 93 20.89 13.08 3.14
C PRO A 93 20.05 14.31 2.72
N THR A 94 20.65 15.23 1.99
CA THR A 94 19.98 16.43 1.48
C THR A 94 18.74 16.06 0.66
N GLY A 95 17.57 16.60 1.05
CA GLY A 95 16.27 16.26 0.44
C GLY A 95 15.47 15.20 1.20
N TYR A 96 16.11 14.47 2.11
CA TYR A 96 15.51 13.36 2.86
C TYR A 96 15.08 13.70 4.29
N GLY A 97 15.35 14.91 4.81
CA GLY A 97 14.92 15.31 6.16
C GLY A 97 13.41 15.12 6.41
N VAL A 98 12.58 15.59 5.48
CA VAL A 98 11.12 15.37 5.52
C VAL A 98 10.76 13.89 5.32
N GLY A 99 11.57 13.15 4.55
CA GLY A 99 11.39 11.72 4.35
C GLY A 99 11.67 10.90 5.62
N VAL A 100 12.65 11.28 6.42
CA VAL A 100 12.92 10.65 7.74
C VAL A 100 11.73 10.84 8.67
N LEU A 101 11.15 12.04 8.71
CA LEU A 101 9.88 12.25 9.44
C LEU A 101 8.77 11.34 8.89
N GLY A 102 8.65 11.23 7.56
CA GLY A 102 7.72 10.31 6.92
C GLY A 102 7.89 8.85 7.35
N VAL A 103 9.13 8.36 7.41
CA VAL A 103 9.46 7.00 7.87
C VAL A 103 9.03 6.80 9.33
N VAL A 104 9.28 7.78 10.19
CA VAL A 104 8.87 7.72 11.60
C VAL A 104 7.35 7.67 11.73
N LEU A 105 6.63 8.57 11.04
CA LEU A 105 5.17 8.61 11.05
C LEU A 105 4.57 7.32 10.50
N PHE A 106 5.12 6.77 9.40
CA PHE A 106 4.65 5.51 8.84
C PHE A 106 4.91 4.34 9.79
N GLY A 107 6.08 4.29 10.44
CA GLY A 107 6.40 3.25 11.42
C GLY A 107 5.43 3.25 12.62
N PHE A 108 5.18 4.42 13.20
CA PHE A 108 4.17 4.54 14.27
C PHE A 108 2.75 4.29 13.76
N GLY A 109 2.44 4.74 12.54
CA GLY A 109 1.18 4.46 11.87
C GLY A 109 0.92 2.97 11.76
N GLY A 110 1.88 2.17 11.30
CA GLY A 110 1.72 0.74 11.12
C GLY A 110 1.60 -0.04 12.43
N VAL A 111 2.36 0.35 13.46
CA VAL A 111 2.18 -0.21 14.82
C VAL A 111 0.80 0.17 15.38
N GLY A 112 0.40 1.43 15.23
CA GLY A 112 -0.91 1.90 15.63
C GLY A 112 -2.04 1.18 14.91
N ASP A 113 -1.89 0.93 13.61
CA ASP A 113 -2.85 0.24 12.76
C ASP A 113 -3.06 -1.20 13.20
N PHE A 114 -1.96 -1.93 13.46
CA PHE A 114 -2.01 -3.27 14.03
C PHE A 114 -2.73 -3.29 15.38
N LEU A 115 -2.38 -2.37 16.29
CA LEU A 115 -3.00 -2.30 17.61
C LEU A 115 -4.48 -1.92 17.53
N TRP A 116 -4.83 -1.00 16.63
CA TRP A 116 -6.20 -0.57 16.38
C TRP A 116 -7.07 -1.76 15.95
N HIS A 117 -6.62 -2.49 14.93
CA HIS A 117 -7.35 -3.67 14.45
C HIS A 117 -7.40 -4.81 15.47
N SER A 118 -6.36 -4.96 16.30
CA SER A 118 -6.34 -5.95 17.37
C SER A 118 -7.29 -5.61 18.54
N THR A 119 -7.65 -4.34 18.72
CA THR A 119 -8.46 -3.88 19.86
C THR A 119 -9.91 -3.57 19.48
N PHE A 120 -10.14 -2.97 18.32
CA PHE A 120 -11.46 -2.50 17.88
C PHE A 120 -12.03 -3.32 16.71
N GLY A 121 -11.25 -4.24 16.14
CA GLY A 121 -11.62 -5.00 14.95
C GLY A 121 -11.39 -4.21 13.66
N PHE A 122 -11.92 -4.73 12.55
CA PHE A 122 -11.72 -4.16 11.22
C PHE A 122 -12.89 -3.27 10.80
N GLU A 123 -12.57 -2.07 10.34
CA GLU A 123 -13.54 -1.12 9.78
C GLU A 123 -13.96 -1.56 8.37
N GLN A 124 -15.19 -1.21 7.95
CA GLN A 124 -15.70 -1.51 6.61
C GLN A 124 -16.05 -0.25 5.83
N GLY A 125 -15.94 -0.33 4.50
CA GLY A 125 -16.33 0.77 3.60
C GLY A 125 -15.33 1.92 3.61
N VAL A 126 -15.83 3.16 3.68
CA VAL A 126 -14.98 4.37 3.66
C VAL A 126 -14.11 4.47 4.91
N GLU A 127 -14.61 3.92 6.01
CA GLU A 127 -14.01 4.06 7.34
C GLU A 127 -12.71 3.29 7.47
N ALA A 128 -12.51 2.25 6.65
CA ALA A 128 -11.26 1.52 6.58
C ALA A 128 -10.06 2.38 6.14
N LEU A 129 -10.27 3.42 5.32
CA LEU A 129 -9.19 4.29 4.84
C LEU A 129 -9.14 5.67 5.50
N THR A 130 -10.25 6.10 6.10
CA THR A 130 -10.33 7.38 6.81
C THR A 130 -9.96 7.26 8.29
N SER A 131 -9.63 6.05 8.75
CA SER A 131 -9.19 5.83 10.12
C SER A 131 -7.90 6.59 10.43
N PRO A 132 -7.69 7.01 11.70
CA PRO A 132 -6.54 7.81 12.07
C PRO A 132 -5.19 7.16 11.71
N THR A 133 -5.11 5.83 11.79
CA THR A 133 -3.90 5.06 11.51
C THR A 133 -3.59 5.02 10.01
N HIS A 134 -4.60 4.80 9.17
CA HIS A 134 -4.45 4.82 7.71
C HIS A 134 -4.08 6.21 7.18
N LEU A 135 -4.65 7.28 7.73
CA LEU A 135 -4.27 8.64 7.37
C LEU A 135 -2.83 8.97 7.80
N LEU A 136 -2.39 8.47 8.95
CA LEU A 136 -1.02 8.62 9.42
C LEU A 136 -0.03 7.86 8.51
N LEU A 137 -0.38 6.63 8.11
CA LEU A 137 0.35 5.84 7.12
C LEU A 137 0.43 6.54 5.76
N ALA A 138 -0.69 7.04 5.23
CA ALA A 138 -0.73 7.78 3.97
C ALA A 138 0.16 9.03 4.02
N THR A 139 0.07 9.78 5.12
CA THR A 139 0.87 10.99 5.34
C THR A 139 2.36 10.63 5.39
N GLY A 140 2.75 9.67 6.22
CA GLY A 140 4.14 9.19 6.30
C GLY A 140 4.67 8.71 4.95
N GLY A 141 3.84 7.93 4.24
CA GLY A 141 4.03 7.45 2.87
C GLY A 141 4.39 8.57 1.91
N VAL A 142 3.48 9.52 1.71
CA VAL A 142 3.68 10.65 0.81
C VAL A 142 4.97 11.42 1.14
N LEU A 143 5.27 11.61 2.43
CA LEU A 143 6.46 12.33 2.85
C LEU A 143 7.74 11.59 2.43
N PHE A 144 7.91 10.29 2.68
CA PHE A 144 9.15 9.61 2.25
C PHE A 144 9.18 9.28 0.75
N LEU A 145 8.04 8.95 0.13
CA LEU A 145 7.96 8.64 -1.30
C LEU A 145 8.40 9.82 -2.16
N SER A 146 8.14 11.05 -1.74
CA SER A 146 8.55 12.28 -2.45
C SER A 146 9.99 12.73 -2.18
N SER A 147 10.80 11.94 -1.46
CA SER A 147 12.18 12.32 -1.13
C SER A 147 13.11 12.44 -2.33
N PRO A 148 13.12 11.52 -3.32
CA PRO A 148 13.96 11.65 -4.51
C PRO A 148 13.64 12.92 -5.32
N LEU A 149 12.37 13.31 -5.40
CA LEU A 149 11.94 14.59 -5.99
C LEU A 149 12.54 15.80 -5.26
N ARG A 150 12.44 15.83 -3.92
CA ARG A 150 13.08 16.90 -3.12
C ARG A 150 14.61 16.87 -3.18
N SER A 151 15.20 15.68 -3.32
CA SER A 151 16.64 15.51 -3.53
C SER A 151 17.04 16.16 -4.85
N ALA A 152 16.32 15.89 -5.94
CA ALA A 152 16.57 16.49 -7.25
C ALA A 152 16.42 18.03 -7.24
N TRP A 153 15.38 18.57 -6.58
CA TRP A 153 15.19 20.02 -6.45
C TRP A 153 16.30 20.75 -5.68
N ARG A 154 17.04 20.04 -4.83
CA ARG A 154 18.15 20.59 -4.04
C ARG A 154 19.52 20.32 -4.68
N ARG A 155 19.58 20.09 -5.99
CA ARG A 155 20.84 19.99 -6.73
C ARG A 155 21.19 21.38 -7.28
N ALA A 156 22.48 21.70 -7.31
CA ALA A 156 22.96 22.94 -7.93
C ALA A 156 22.68 22.92 -9.44
N GLU A 157 22.97 21.78 -10.07
CA GLU A 157 22.62 21.48 -11.45
C GLU A 157 21.42 20.52 -11.49
N PRO A 158 20.29 20.91 -12.09
CA PRO A 158 19.12 20.04 -12.22
C PRO A 158 19.46 18.75 -13.00
N PRO A 159 18.97 17.57 -12.57
CA PRO A 159 19.20 16.35 -13.32
C PRO A 159 18.43 16.39 -14.65
N THR A 160 19.04 15.88 -15.72
CA THR A 160 18.46 15.83 -17.07
C THR A 160 18.46 14.39 -17.61
N GLY A 161 17.66 14.14 -18.64
CA GLY A 161 17.55 12.81 -19.27
C GLY A 161 17.15 11.71 -18.29
N LEU A 162 17.85 10.58 -18.32
CA LEU A 162 17.56 9.43 -17.45
C LEU A 162 17.81 9.71 -15.96
N ALA A 163 18.68 10.67 -15.62
CA ALA A 163 18.92 11.06 -14.23
C ALA A 163 17.71 11.76 -13.60
N LEU A 164 16.76 12.25 -14.40
CA LEU A 164 15.51 12.84 -13.93
C LEU A 164 14.45 11.78 -13.56
N LEU A 165 14.61 10.53 -14.01
CA LEU A 165 13.61 9.47 -13.79
C LEU A 165 13.30 9.21 -12.31
N PRO A 166 14.27 9.11 -11.39
CA PRO A 166 13.96 8.90 -9.97
C PRO A 166 13.04 9.98 -9.40
N ALA A 167 13.24 11.24 -9.80
CA ALA A 167 12.43 12.37 -9.36
C ALA A 167 11.00 12.28 -9.91
N LEU A 168 10.84 12.05 -11.22
CA LEU A 168 9.52 11.95 -11.85
C LEU A 168 8.72 10.75 -11.32
N LEU A 169 9.37 9.60 -11.20
CA LEU A 169 8.74 8.40 -10.63
C LEU A 169 8.34 8.64 -9.18
N SER A 170 9.20 9.25 -8.37
CA SER A 170 8.87 9.56 -6.97
C SER A 170 7.68 10.52 -6.84
N ALA A 171 7.57 11.51 -7.73
CA ALA A 171 6.43 12.41 -7.81
C ALA A 171 5.13 11.65 -8.16
N GLY A 172 5.20 10.79 -9.19
CA GLY A 172 4.08 9.97 -9.63
C GLY A 172 3.63 8.97 -8.56
N LEU A 173 4.56 8.35 -7.84
CA LEU A 173 4.28 7.40 -6.76
C LEU A 173 3.62 8.09 -5.55
N ALA A 174 4.13 9.25 -5.14
CA ALA A 174 3.50 10.04 -4.08
C ALA A 174 2.09 10.49 -4.49
N PHE A 175 1.91 10.92 -5.75
CA PHE A 175 0.60 11.26 -6.30
C PHE A 175 -0.34 10.05 -6.35
N ALA A 176 0.17 8.86 -6.68
CA ALA A 176 -0.62 7.63 -6.70
C ALA A 176 -1.21 7.27 -5.33
N ILE A 177 -0.46 7.46 -4.24
CA ILE A 177 -0.99 7.28 -2.88
C ILE A 177 -2.13 8.26 -2.59
N VAL A 178 -1.95 9.54 -2.89
CA VAL A 178 -3.03 10.55 -2.72
C VAL A 178 -4.25 10.19 -3.57
N GLY A 179 -4.02 9.76 -4.81
CA GLY A 179 -5.06 9.32 -5.73
C GLY A 179 -5.83 8.10 -5.21
N LEU A 180 -5.14 7.11 -4.64
CA LEU A 180 -5.76 5.90 -4.09
C LEU A 180 -6.73 6.24 -2.95
N PHE A 181 -6.28 7.04 -1.98
CA PHE A 181 -7.13 7.49 -0.87
C PHE A 181 -8.30 8.36 -1.37
N SER A 182 -8.07 9.20 -2.37
CA SER A 182 -9.12 10.05 -2.95
C SER A 182 -10.16 9.27 -3.76
N ALA A 183 -9.74 8.21 -4.46
CA ALA A 183 -10.62 7.41 -5.32
C ALA A 183 -11.68 6.63 -4.52
N ILE A 184 -11.42 6.34 -3.26
CA ILE A 184 -12.33 5.57 -2.39
C ILE A 184 -13.34 6.47 -1.67
N VAL A 185 -12.96 7.73 -1.41
CA VAL A 185 -13.87 8.74 -0.84
C VAL A 185 -14.80 9.35 -1.90
N ASN A 186 -14.50 9.19 -3.20
CA ASN A 186 -15.31 9.76 -4.28
C ASN A 186 -16.66 9.02 -4.44
N PRO A 187 -17.81 9.69 -4.27
CA PRO A 187 -19.12 9.04 -4.41
C PRO A 187 -19.41 8.51 -5.83
N LEU A 188 -18.74 9.04 -6.87
CA LEU A 188 -18.95 8.59 -8.25
C LEU A 188 -18.37 7.20 -8.54
N THR A 189 -17.22 6.87 -7.94
CA THR A 189 -16.60 5.54 -8.06
C THR A 189 -17.36 4.52 -7.23
N ASN A 190 -17.81 4.90 -6.03
CA ASN A 190 -18.58 4.03 -5.15
C ASN A 190 -19.96 3.68 -5.74
N ARG A 191 -20.63 4.66 -6.39
CA ARG A 191 -21.93 4.46 -7.05
C ARG A 191 -21.86 3.47 -8.22
N ARG A 192 -20.77 3.48 -9.00
CA ARG A 192 -20.56 2.50 -10.08
C ARG A 192 -20.40 1.09 -9.54
N ARG A 193 -19.58 0.91 -8.48
CA ARG A 193 -19.42 -0.40 -7.82
C ARG A 193 -20.74 -0.94 -7.27
N SER A 194 -21.54 -0.11 -6.60
CA SER A 194 -22.87 -0.52 -6.13
C SER A 194 -23.85 -0.84 -7.28
N GLY A 195 -23.74 -0.12 -8.40
CA GLY A 195 -24.57 -0.34 -9.59
C GLY A 195 -24.23 -1.63 -10.33
N GLU A 196 -22.95 -1.95 -10.47
CA GLU A 196 -22.48 -3.21 -11.07
C GLU A 196 -22.78 -4.41 -10.17
N ALA A 197 -22.59 -4.30 -8.85
CA ALA A 197 -22.96 -5.36 -7.91
C ALA A 197 -24.47 -5.62 -7.89
N SER A 198 -25.30 -4.56 -7.94
CA SER A 198 -26.76 -4.69 -8.04
C SER A 198 -27.21 -5.24 -9.39
N GLY A 199 -26.51 -4.88 -10.47
CA GLY A 199 -26.74 -5.41 -11.82
C GLY A 199 -26.40 -6.89 -11.94
N ALA A 200 -25.28 -7.32 -11.34
CA ALA A 200 -24.85 -8.72 -11.27
C ALA A 200 -25.75 -9.57 -10.36
N ALA A 201 -26.23 -9.02 -9.24
CA ALA A 201 -27.19 -9.70 -8.37
C ALA A 201 -28.57 -9.88 -9.06
N ASN A 202 -29.01 -8.89 -9.83
CA ASN A 202 -30.27 -8.98 -10.59
C ASN A 202 -30.18 -9.95 -11.79
N SER A 203 -29.01 -10.07 -12.44
CA SER A 203 -28.77 -11.07 -13.49
C SER A 203 -28.54 -12.48 -12.95
N ALA A 204 -28.13 -12.61 -11.69
CA ALA A 204 -28.02 -13.86 -10.96
C ALA A 204 -29.32 -14.26 -10.20
N SER A 205 -30.45 -13.61 -10.48
CA SER A 205 -31.74 -14.17 -10.08
C SER A 205 -31.91 -15.54 -10.75
N PRO A 206 -32.18 -16.63 -10.00
CA PRO A 206 -32.53 -17.87 -10.64
C PRO A 206 -33.84 -17.59 -11.37
N ARG A 207 -33.80 -17.53 -12.70
CA ARG A 207 -35.01 -17.64 -13.52
C ARG A 207 -35.78 -18.81 -12.92
N SER A 208 -36.98 -18.53 -12.43
CA SER A 208 -37.95 -19.52 -12.00
C SER A 208 -38.31 -20.38 -13.20
N SER A 209 -37.41 -21.27 -13.59
CA SER A 209 -37.72 -22.39 -14.46
C SER A 209 -38.35 -23.40 -13.53
N SER A 210 -39.66 -23.56 -13.71
CA SER A 210 -40.42 -24.70 -13.23
C SER A 210 -39.83 -25.98 -13.81
N SER A 211 -38.68 -26.42 -13.30
CA SER A 211 -38.09 -27.71 -13.61
C SER A 211 -38.59 -28.68 -12.55
N ARG A 212 -39.57 -29.49 -12.96
CA ARG A 212 -39.99 -30.68 -12.24
C ARG A 212 -38.74 -31.53 -12.01
N ARG A 213 -38.30 -31.66 -10.75
CA ARG A 213 -37.31 -32.65 -10.35
C ARG A 213 -38.00 -34.02 -10.38
N CYS A 214 -37.75 -34.79 -11.43
CA CYS A 214 -38.07 -36.21 -11.46
C CYS A 214 -36.87 -36.92 -10.83
N TRP A 215 -36.99 -37.31 -9.55
CA TRP A 215 -36.06 -38.26 -8.94
C TRP A 215 -36.48 -39.65 -9.38
N SER A 216 -35.56 -40.36 -10.01
CA SER A 216 -35.71 -41.79 -10.27
C SER A 216 -35.66 -42.55 -8.95
N GLU A 217 -36.58 -43.51 -8.86
CA GLU A 217 -36.76 -44.55 -7.83
C GLU A 217 -37.94 -44.32 -6.88
N LEU A 218 -38.92 -45.23 -7.02
CA LEU A 218 -40.23 -45.35 -6.36
C LEU A 218 -41.35 -44.51 -7.00
N GLY A 219 -42.05 -45.16 -7.95
CA GLY A 219 -43.09 -44.57 -8.78
C GLY A 219 -44.39 -44.23 -8.06
N SER A 220 -44.93 -43.04 -8.35
CA SER A 220 -46.34 -42.78 -8.69
C SER A 220 -46.55 -41.26 -8.90
N CYS A 221 -46.96 -40.86 -10.09
CA CYS A 221 -47.39 -39.49 -10.39
C CYS A 221 -48.93 -39.41 -10.27
N TRP A 222 -49.43 -38.58 -9.36
CA TRP A 222 -50.86 -38.24 -9.25
C TRP A 222 -51.13 -36.86 -9.88
N PRO A 223 -52.15 -36.68 -10.74
CA PRO A 223 -52.55 -35.35 -11.18
C PRO A 223 -53.42 -34.69 -10.11
N GLY A 224 -52.93 -33.59 -9.52
CA GLY A 224 -53.73 -32.70 -8.68
C GLY A 224 -54.77 -31.97 -9.52
N GLY A 225 -56.04 -32.37 -9.39
CA GLY A 225 -57.19 -31.72 -10.00
C GLY A 225 -57.48 -30.35 -9.39
N SER A 226 -57.76 -29.37 -10.26
CA SER A 226 -58.24 -28.04 -9.89
C SER A 226 -59.76 -28.04 -9.68
N THR A 227 -60.22 -28.14 -8.43
CA THR A 227 -61.60 -27.80 -8.10
C THR A 227 -61.68 -26.35 -7.66
N SER A 228 -62.14 -25.48 -8.56
CA SER A 228 -62.66 -24.16 -8.18
C SER A 228 -64.15 -24.32 -7.80
N ARG A 229 -64.47 -24.13 -6.52
CA ARG A 229 -65.84 -23.80 -6.08
C ARG A 229 -65.84 -22.32 -5.72
N ARG A 230 -66.49 -21.50 -6.56
CA ARG A 230 -66.95 -20.17 -6.19
C ARG A 230 -68.42 -20.25 -5.78
N ALA A 231 -68.74 -19.44 -4.78
CA ALA A 231 -70.03 -19.32 -4.14
C ALA A 231 -71.06 -18.57 -4.99
N ARG A 232 -72.33 -18.86 -4.67
CA ARG A 232 -73.62 -18.31 -5.10
C ARG A 232 -74.22 -18.92 -6.36
#